data_AF-A0A3D3SCQ4-F1
#
_entry.id   AF-A0A3D3SCQ4-F1
#
_cell.length_a   1.000
_cell.length_b   1.000
_cell.length_c   1.000
_cell.angle_alpha   90.00
_cell.angle_beta   90.00
_cell.angle_gamma   90.00
#
_symmetry.space_group_name_H-M   'P 1'
#
loop_
_entity.id
_entity.type
_entity.pdbx_description
1 polymer ?
#
loop_
_entity_poly.entity_id
_entity_poly.type
_entity_poly.pdbx_seq_one_letter_code
_entity_poly.pdbx_strand_id
1 'polypeptide(L)'
;ENSGMIPTPKWKEQTYNERWTLGDTMNLSIGQGFMLSTPLQVADMIAMIINDGVIYKPHLLKEIRDPETGALIQSYEREEIASATISKATFEKVRAALRGVITEGSAQVPVSTKAVQVAGKTGTAEIGLKDRWHSWFASYGPYDAAPEDQIVVVTMIEASNPWEWWAPYAANVIFQGAFTGQDAESAAKAVGVNLQGSLLRRKAE
;
A
#
# COMPACT_ATOMS: atom_id res chain seq x y z
N GLU A 1 -10.65 14.00 -1.07
CA GLU A 1 -9.90 12.91 -1.72
C GLU A 1 -10.24 12.92 -3.21
N ASN A 2 -9.28 12.62 -4.09
CA ASN A 2 -9.60 12.42 -5.51
C ASN A 2 -10.38 11.10 -5.68
N SER A 3 -11.28 11.02 -6.66
CA SER A 3 -12.15 9.86 -6.83
C SER A 3 -11.43 8.60 -7.33
N GLY A 4 -10.20 8.73 -7.83
CA GLY A 4 -9.60 7.68 -8.67
C GLY A 4 -10.45 7.45 -9.92
N MET A 5 -10.21 6.31 -10.58
CA MET A 5 -10.91 5.94 -11.82
C MET A 5 -10.78 4.45 -12.12
N ILE A 6 -11.92 3.77 -12.20
CA ILE A 6 -12.01 2.41 -12.76
C ILE A 6 -12.65 2.53 -14.17
N PRO A 7 -11.90 2.25 -15.25
CA PRO A 7 -12.41 2.43 -16.60
C PRO A 7 -13.49 1.40 -16.92
N THR A 8 -14.47 1.81 -17.73
CA THR A 8 -15.57 0.93 -18.20
C THR A 8 -15.74 1.05 -19.72
N PRO A 9 -16.37 0.06 -20.37
CA PRO A 9 -16.66 0.15 -21.80
C PRO A 9 -17.43 1.42 -22.19
N LYS A 10 -18.46 1.78 -21.42
CA LYS A 10 -19.26 2.99 -21.62
C LYS A 10 -18.42 4.26 -21.49
N TRP A 11 -17.55 4.31 -20.48
CA TRP A 11 -16.67 5.46 -20.28
C TRP A 11 -15.69 5.66 -21.46
N LYS A 12 -15.09 4.56 -21.95
CA LYS A 12 -14.14 4.62 -23.07
C LYS A 12 -14.82 5.10 -24.35
N GLU A 13 -16.00 4.57 -24.64
CA GLU A 13 -16.80 4.98 -25.80
C GLU A 13 -17.16 6.47 -25.75
N GLN A 14 -17.55 6.98 -24.57
CA GLN A 14 -17.92 8.39 -24.40
C GLN A 14 -16.72 9.34 -24.48
N THR A 15 -15.54 8.90 -24.04
CA THR A 15 -14.36 9.76 -23.90
C THR A 15 -13.51 9.79 -25.17
N TYR A 16 -13.34 8.62 -25.81
CA TYR A 16 -12.45 8.44 -26.95
C TYR A 16 -13.18 8.09 -28.25
N ASN A 17 -14.51 7.85 -28.21
CA ASN A 17 -15.27 7.34 -29.35
C ASN A 17 -14.72 5.99 -29.86
N GLU A 18 -14.19 5.19 -28.94
CA GLU A 18 -13.60 3.88 -29.21
C GLU A 18 -14.31 2.78 -28.41
N ARG A 19 -14.44 1.60 -29.01
CA ARG A 19 -14.98 0.42 -28.31
C ARG A 19 -13.96 -0.15 -27.33
N TRP A 20 -14.48 -0.80 -26.29
CA TRP A 20 -13.66 -1.61 -25.39
C TRP A 20 -13.09 -2.83 -26.12
N THR A 21 -11.81 -3.08 -25.91
CA THR A 21 -11.05 -4.18 -26.51
C THR A 21 -10.58 -5.15 -25.42
N LEU A 22 -10.20 -6.37 -25.82
CA LEU A 22 -9.57 -7.31 -24.88
C LEU A 22 -8.27 -6.77 -24.29
N GLY A 23 -7.52 -5.95 -25.04
CA GLY A 23 -6.30 -5.30 -24.56
C GLY A 23 -6.57 -4.36 -23.37
N ASP A 24 -7.71 -3.68 -23.36
CA ASP A 24 -8.11 -2.81 -22.25
C ASP A 24 -8.37 -3.64 -20.97
N THR A 25 -9.03 -4.79 -21.11
CA THR A 25 -9.24 -5.72 -19.98
C THR A 25 -7.91 -6.27 -19.45
N MET A 26 -6.99 -6.64 -20.34
CA MET A 26 -5.68 -7.17 -19.96
C MET A 26 -4.86 -6.11 -19.20
N ASN A 27 -4.82 -4.87 -19.70
CA ASN A 27 -4.15 -3.76 -19.00
C ASN A 27 -4.76 -3.49 -17.63
N LEU A 28 -6.10 -3.45 -17.55
CA LEU A 28 -6.80 -3.23 -16.28
C LEU A 28 -6.49 -4.33 -15.26
N SER A 29 -6.36 -5.60 -15.69
CA SER A 29 -6.09 -6.73 -14.80
C SER A 29 -4.75 -6.66 -14.06
N ILE A 30 -3.79 -5.89 -14.59
CA ILE A 30 -2.47 -5.64 -13.98
C ILE A 30 -2.38 -4.23 -13.38
N GLY A 31 -3.49 -3.49 -13.31
CA GLY A 31 -3.55 -2.13 -12.76
C GLY A 31 -2.96 -1.05 -13.68
N GLN A 32 -2.90 -1.30 -15.00
CA GLN A 32 -2.40 -0.36 -16.00
C GLN A 32 -3.52 0.16 -16.91
N GLY A 33 -3.14 0.99 -17.89
CA GLY A 33 -4.06 1.57 -18.86
C GLY A 33 -4.72 2.82 -18.30
N PHE A 34 -6.05 2.85 -18.30
CA PHE A 34 -6.82 4.03 -17.89
C PHE A 34 -7.17 4.08 -16.39
N MET A 35 -6.76 3.06 -15.62
CA MET A 35 -7.05 3.01 -14.19
C MET A 35 -6.23 4.02 -13.43
N LEU A 36 -6.88 4.73 -12.50
CA LEU A 36 -6.22 5.61 -11.54
C LEU A 36 -6.69 5.24 -10.13
N SER A 37 -5.77 5.25 -9.17
CA SER A 37 -6.09 5.01 -7.76
C SER A 37 -5.29 5.96 -6.87
N THR A 38 -5.87 6.39 -5.76
CA THR A 38 -5.14 7.11 -4.71
C THR A 38 -4.40 6.09 -3.81
N PRO A 39 -3.32 6.49 -3.12
CA PRO A 39 -2.69 5.64 -2.11
C PRO A 39 -3.65 5.22 -0.99
N LEU A 40 -4.62 6.09 -0.62
CA LEU A 40 -5.62 5.77 0.38
C LEU A 40 -6.59 4.67 -0.10
N GLN A 41 -7.02 4.71 -1.36
CA GLN A 41 -7.82 3.64 -1.97
C GLN A 41 -7.06 2.30 -2.01
N VAL A 42 -5.75 2.33 -2.29
CA VAL A 42 -4.91 1.13 -2.24
C VAL A 42 -4.75 0.61 -0.80
N ALA A 43 -4.64 1.51 0.19
CA ALA A 43 -4.57 1.12 1.59
C ALA A 43 -5.88 0.46 2.04
N ASP A 44 -7.02 1.02 1.63
CA ASP A 44 -8.35 0.46 1.92
C ASP A 44 -8.55 -0.91 1.26
N MET A 45 -8.04 -1.10 0.03
CA MET A 45 -8.02 -2.42 -0.62
C MET A 45 -7.20 -3.46 0.18
N ILE A 46 -6.05 -3.08 0.73
CA ILE A 46 -5.27 -3.99 1.59
C ILE A 46 -6.01 -4.25 2.91
N ALA A 47 -6.61 -3.23 3.52
CA ALA A 47 -7.42 -3.38 4.72
C ALA A 47 -8.61 -4.35 4.50
N MET A 48 -9.27 -4.26 3.35
CA MET A 48 -10.31 -5.22 2.95
C MET A 48 -9.78 -6.66 2.91
N ILE A 49 -8.57 -6.89 2.38
CA ILE A 49 -7.95 -8.22 2.33
C ILE A 49 -7.65 -8.75 3.74
N ILE A 50 -7.22 -7.88 4.65
CA ILE A 50 -6.95 -8.21 6.06
C ILE A 50 -8.25 -8.56 6.78
N ASN A 51 -9.31 -7.77 6.56
CA ASN A 51 -10.61 -7.88 7.21
C ASN A 51 -11.56 -8.90 6.54
N ASP A 52 -11.03 -9.89 5.82
CA ASP A 52 -11.81 -10.93 5.13
C ASP A 52 -12.94 -10.39 4.23
N GLY A 53 -12.71 -9.24 3.59
CA GLY A 53 -13.64 -8.63 2.65
C GLY A 53 -14.44 -7.45 3.21
N VAL A 54 -14.38 -7.18 4.51
CA VAL A 54 -15.07 -6.03 5.13
C VAL A 54 -14.30 -4.74 4.87
N ILE A 55 -15.00 -3.73 4.35
CA ILE A 55 -14.47 -2.39 4.10
C ILE A 55 -15.00 -1.45 5.17
N TYR A 56 -14.08 -0.83 5.91
CA TYR A 56 -14.40 0.19 6.90
C TYR A 56 -14.08 1.57 6.33
N LYS A 57 -14.90 2.56 6.67
CA LYS A 57 -14.65 3.95 6.27
C LYS A 57 -13.35 4.46 6.90
N PRO A 58 -12.36 4.91 6.11
CA PRO A 58 -11.17 5.53 6.67
C PRO A 58 -11.51 6.85 7.38
N HIS A 59 -11.00 7.05 8.60
CA HIS A 59 -11.14 8.29 9.34
C HIS A 59 -9.88 8.59 10.17
N LEU A 60 -9.63 9.88 10.41
CA LEU A 60 -8.50 10.34 11.24
C LEU A 60 -8.92 10.68 12.67
N LEU A 61 -10.15 11.18 12.84
CA LEU A 61 -10.64 11.61 14.13
C LEU A 61 -11.04 10.39 14.97
N LYS A 62 -10.40 10.22 16.13
CA LYS A 62 -10.70 9.15 17.10
C LYS A 62 -11.76 9.59 18.09
N GLU A 63 -11.56 10.76 18.70
CA GLU A 63 -12.44 11.32 19.70
C GLU A 63 -12.27 12.83 19.80
N ILE A 64 -13.31 13.51 20.26
CA ILE A 64 -13.32 14.91 20.63
C ILE A 64 -13.44 14.97 22.15
N ARG A 65 -12.51 15.69 22.79
CA ARG A 65 -12.51 15.94 24.23
C ARG A 65 -12.63 17.42 24.51
N ASP A 66 -13.30 17.73 25.61
CA ASP A 66 -13.36 19.08 26.15
C ASP A 66 -11.96 19.51 26.60
N PRO A 67 -11.45 20.68 26.16
CA PRO A 67 -10.08 21.10 26.44
C PRO A 67 -9.85 21.54 27.89
N GLU A 68 -10.89 21.93 28.63
CA GLU A 68 -10.78 22.40 30.02
C GLU A 68 -10.91 21.24 31.01
N THR A 69 -11.85 20.35 30.77
CA THR A 69 -12.23 19.26 31.68
C THR A 69 -11.66 17.90 31.28
N GLY A 70 -11.23 17.74 30.02
CA GLY A 70 -10.82 16.46 29.44
C GLY A 70 -11.98 15.48 29.19
N ALA A 71 -13.22 15.90 29.42
CA ALA A 71 -14.41 15.08 29.25
C ALA A 71 -14.57 14.64 27.79
N LEU A 72 -14.95 13.37 27.58
CA LEU A 72 -15.25 12.86 26.24
C LEU A 72 -16.55 13.48 25.73
N ILE A 73 -16.47 14.22 24.62
CA ILE A 73 -17.63 14.83 23.95
C ILE A 73 -18.20 13.85 22.93
N GLN A 74 -17.31 13.25 22.13
CA GLN A 74 -17.71 12.34 21.06
C GLN A 74 -16.57 11.35 20.76
N SER A 75 -16.89 10.07 20.62
CA SER A 75 -15.98 9.07 20.05
C SER A 75 -16.45 8.68 18.65
N TYR A 76 -15.49 8.29 17.81
CA TYR A 76 -15.73 7.80 16.46
C TYR A 76 -15.29 6.35 16.38
N GLU A 77 -16.27 5.47 16.21
CA GLU A 77 -16.06 4.04 16.04
C GLU A 77 -15.98 3.69 14.55
N ARG A 78 -15.42 2.50 14.27
CA ARG A 78 -15.36 1.97 12.90
C ARG A 78 -16.75 1.85 12.28
N GLU A 79 -16.89 2.33 11.05
CA GLU A 79 -18.13 2.28 10.25
C GLU A 79 -17.92 1.31 9.08
N GLU A 80 -18.64 0.19 9.05
CA GLU A 80 -18.66 -0.71 7.89
C GLU A 80 -19.46 -0.07 6.75
N ILE A 81 -18.83 0.07 5.58
CA ILE A 81 -19.44 0.72 4.41
C ILE A 81 -19.72 -0.24 3.27
N ALA A 82 -19.01 -1.38 3.23
CA ALA A 82 -19.21 -2.41 2.22
C ALA A 82 -18.59 -3.74 2.67
N SER A 83 -19.01 -4.83 2.02
CA SER A 83 -18.41 -6.15 2.18
C SER A 83 -18.31 -6.85 0.82
N ALA A 84 -17.17 -7.47 0.55
CA ALA A 84 -16.94 -8.24 -0.66
C ALA A 84 -17.64 -9.60 -0.59
N THR A 85 -18.18 -10.06 -1.73
CA THR A 85 -18.78 -11.40 -1.87
C THR A 85 -17.76 -12.52 -2.08
N ILE A 86 -16.47 -12.22 -1.89
CA ILE A 86 -15.35 -13.14 -2.08
C ILE A 86 -15.23 -14.06 -0.86
N SER A 87 -14.92 -15.35 -1.09
CA SER A 87 -14.77 -16.31 0.01
C SER A 87 -13.58 -16.00 0.92
N LYS A 88 -13.72 -16.28 2.22
CA LYS A 88 -12.61 -16.15 3.19
C LYS A 88 -11.38 -16.96 2.80
N ALA A 89 -11.58 -18.18 2.28
CA ALA A 89 -10.51 -19.02 1.78
C ALA A 89 -9.73 -18.38 0.61
N THR A 90 -10.36 -17.52 -0.19
CA THR A 90 -9.68 -16.73 -1.21
C THR A 90 -8.82 -15.64 -0.57
N PHE A 91 -9.33 -14.92 0.43
CA PHE A 91 -8.56 -13.91 1.15
C PHE A 91 -7.35 -14.52 1.87
N GLU A 92 -7.49 -15.69 2.49
CA GLU A 92 -6.39 -16.45 3.09
C GLU A 92 -5.29 -16.77 2.07
N LYS A 93 -5.67 -17.26 0.87
CA LYS A 93 -4.72 -17.52 -0.22
C LYS A 93 -4.02 -16.24 -0.68
N VAL A 94 -4.76 -15.14 -0.80
CA VAL A 94 -4.19 -13.84 -1.18
C VAL A 94 -3.21 -13.36 -0.12
N ARG A 95 -3.55 -13.44 1.17
CA ARG A 95 -2.64 -13.09 2.28
C ARG A 95 -1.36 -13.92 2.24
N ALA A 96 -1.47 -15.24 2.05
CA ALA A 96 -0.32 -16.13 1.90
C ALA A 96 0.55 -15.74 0.68
N ALA A 97 -0.06 -15.43 -0.46
CA ALA A 97 0.66 -14.97 -1.65
C ALA A 97 1.38 -13.62 -1.42
N LEU A 98 0.72 -12.66 -0.74
CA LEU A 98 1.32 -11.39 -0.34
C LEU A 98 2.51 -11.59 0.60
N ARG A 99 2.45 -12.61 1.48
CA ARG A 99 3.61 -12.98 2.30
C ARG A 99 4.73 -13.59 1.45
N GLY A 100 4.39 -14.43 0.48
CA GLY A 100 5.32 -15.01 -0.48
C GLY A 100 6.21 -13.97 -1.18
N VAL A 101 5.65 -12.80 -1.52
CA VAL A 101 6.42 -11.69 -2.13
C VAL A 101 7.60 -11.24 -1.27
N ILE A 102 7.48 -11.33 0.06
CA ILE A 102 8.50 -10.91 1.02
C ILE A 102 9.45 -12.08 1.35
N THR A 103 8.96 -13.31 1.38
CA THR A 103 9.79 -14.47 1.80
C THR A 103 10.59 -15.07 0.66
N GLU A 104 10.04 -15.08 -0.56
CA GLU A 104 10.61 -15.76 -1.73
C GLU A 104 10.48 -14.95 -3.04
N GLY A 105 9.85 -13.78 -3.00
CA GLY A 105 9.51 -13.00 -4.18
C GLY A 105 10.29 -11.68 -4.33
N SER A 106 9.69 -10.77 -5.11
CA SER A 106 10.32 -9.54 -5.58
C SER A 106 10.77 -8.57 -4.49
N ALA A 107 10.17 -8.64 -3.29
CA ALA A 107 10.48 -7.74 -2.18
C ALA A 107 11.35 -8.40 -1.09
N GLN A 108 11.87 -9.60 -1.33
CA GLN A 108 12.72 -10.33 -0.38
C GLN A 108 13.96 -9.55 0.05
N VAL A 109 14.61 -8.86 -0.90
CA VAL A 109 15.80 -8.06 -0.63
C VAL A 109 15.47 -6.74 0.08
N PRO A 110 14.54 -5.90 -0.41
CA PRO A 110 14.31 -4.59 0.19
C PRO A 110 13.57 -4.61 1.54
N VAL A 111 12.77 -5.65 1.83
CA VAL A 111 12.02 -5.76 3.08
C VAL A 111 12.74 -6.72 4.02
N SER A 112 13.68 -6.18 4.77
CA SER A 112 14.67 -6.92 5.57
C SER A 112 14.41 -6.91 7.08
N THR A 113 13.48 -6.07 7.57
CA THR A 113 13.20 -5.93 9.00
C THR A 113 12.90 -7.29 9.66
N LYS A 114 13.42 -7.46 10.88
CA LYS A 114 13.11 -8.60 11.76
C LYS A 114 12.16 -8.22 12.90
N ALA A 115 11.78 -6.95 12.99
CA ALA A 115 10.89 -6.44 14.03
C ALA A 115 9.45 -6.92 13.83
N VAL A 116 9.04 -7.11 12.57
CA VAL A 116 7.69 -7.52 12.22
C VAL A 116 7.68 -8.40 10.99
N GLN A 117 6.71 -9.31 10.96
CA GLN A 117 6.40 -10.14 9.83
C GLN A 117 5.57 -9.35 8.80
N VAL A 118 6.19 -8.93 7.69
CA VAL A 118 5.53 -8.12 6.65
C VAL A 118 4.96 -9.00 5.54
N ALA A 119 3.82 -8.61 4.99
CA ALA A 119 3.26 -9.11 3.74
C ALA A 119 2.91 -7.93 2.82
N GLY A 120 3.00 -8.09 1.49
CA GLY A 120 2.70 -6.98 0.59
C GLY A 120 2.95 -7.28 -0.88
N LYS A 121 2.80 -6.26 -1.72
CA LYS A 121 3.01 -6.38 -3.17
C LYS A 121 3.65 -5.13 -3.75
N THR A 122 4.65 -5.35 -4.60
CA THR A 122 5.29 -4.31 -5.41
C THR A 122 4.43 -3.94 -6.62
N GLY A 123 4.52 -2.69 -7.04
CA GLY A 123 3.92 -2.20 -8.29
C GLY A 123 4.81 -1.15 -8.96
N THR A 124 4.67 -1.03 -10.27
CA THR A 124 5.36 -0.02 -11.08
C THR A 124 4.30 0.65 -11.94
N ALA A 125 4.07 1.94 -11.75
CA ALA A 125 3.13 2.69 -12.58
C ALA A 125 3.88 3.50 -13.63
N GLU A 126 3.53 3.30 -14.90
CA GLU A 126 4.12 4.01 -16.02
C GLU A 126 3.58 5.43 -16.08
N ILE A 127 4.44 6.39 -16.44
CA ILE A 127 4.05 7.80 -16.61
C ILE A 127 4.27 8.31 -18.03
N GLY A 128 4.40 7.40 -19.00
CA GLY A 128 4.67 7.72 -20.41
C GLY A 128 6.07 8.27 -20.69
N LEU A 129 6.98 8.22 -19.72
CA LEU A 129 8.38 8.62 -19.86
C LEU A 129 9.28 7.40 -19.76
N LYS A 130 10.31 7.33 -20.61
CA LYS A 130 11.18 6.15 -20.74
C LYS A 130 11.97 5.82 -19.47
N ASP A 131 12.46 6.84 -18.77
CA ASP A 131 13.40 6.69 -17.65
C ASP A 131 12.78 7.10 -16.30
N ARG A 132 11.45 7.16 -16.22
CA ARG A 132 10.72 7.56 -15.00
C ARG A 132 9.44 6.76 -14.83
N TRP A 133 9.13 6.44 -13.58
CA TRP A 133 7.92 5.72 -13.18
C TRP A 133 7.62 5.99 -11.71
N HIS A 134 6.45 5.56 -11.24
CA HIS A 134 6.17 5.53 -9.81
C HIS A 134 6.44 4.13 -9.25
N SER A 135 7.32 4.03 -8.27
CA SER A 135 7.55 2.83 -7.48
C SER A 135 6.46 2.74 -6.42
N TRP A 136 5.70 1.66 -6.41
CA TRP A 136 4.61 1.40 -5.48
C TRP A 136 4.92 0.19 -4.61
N PHE A 137 4.47 0.26 -3.36
CA PHE A 137 4.41 -0.88 -2.47
C PHE A 137 3.23 -0.72 -1.53
N ALA A 138 2.36 -1.73 -1.54
CA ALA A 138 1.23 -1.83 -0.64
C ALA A 138 1.46 -3.04 0.27
N SER A 139 1.41 -2.82 1.58
CA SER A 139 1.91 -3.80 2.54
C SER A 139 1.20 -3.69 3.88
N TYR A 140 1.30 -4.75 4.68
CA TYR A 140 0.80 -4.77 6.03
C TYR A 140 1.64 -5.68 6.93
N GLY A 141 1.49 -5.49 8.24
CA GLY A 141 2.09 -6.34 9.27
C GLY A 141 1.56 -5.98 10.66
N PRO A 142 1.62 -6.89 11.64
CA PRO A 142 2.18 -8.24 11.55
C PRO A 142 1.28 -9.20 10.79
N TYR A 143 1.85 -9.96 9.85
CA TYR A 143 1.13 -10.89 8.97
C TYR A 143 0.27 -11.92 9.73
N ASP A 144 0.74 -12.37 10.89
CA ASP A 144 0.16 -13.42 11.72
C ASP A 144 -0.63 -12.90 12.94
N ALA A 145 -0.79 -11.59 13.07
CA ALA A 145 -1.57 -10.97 14.14
C ALA A 145 -3.07 -10.86 13.78
N ALA A 146 -3.91 -10.56 14.78
CA ALA A 146 -5.31 -10.21 14.55
C ALA A 146 -5.42 -8.91 13.75
N PRO A 147 -6.44 -8.74 12.87
CA PRO A 147 -6.61 -7.55 12.04
C PRO A 147 -6.45 -6.20 12.76
N GLU A 148 -6.96 -6.09 13.99
CA GLU A 148 -6.88 -4.89 14.83
C GLU A 148 -5.47 -4.51 15.28
N ASP A 149 -4.53 -5.45 15.28
CA ASP A 149 -3.12 -5.25 15.62
C ASP A 149 -2.24 -5.03 14.39
N GLN A 150 -2.83 -5.09 13.19
CA GLN A 150 -2.12 -4.91 11.92
C GLN A 150 -2.13 -3.45 11.48
N ILE A 151 -1.01 -2.99 10.95
CA ILE A 151 -0.89 -1.71 10.26
C ILE A 151 -0.77 -1.92 8.76
N VAL A 152 -1.42 -1.05 7.98
CA VAL A 152 -1.27 -0.99 6.52
C VAL A 152 -0.35 0.17 6.17
N VAL A 153 0.64 -0.09 5.32
CA VAL A 153 1.60 0.90 4.81
C VAL A 153 1.56 0.85 3.29
N VAL A 154 1.19 1.98 2.68
CA VAL A 154 1.27 2.21 1.24
C VAL A 154 2.26 3.32 0.97
N THR A 155 3.27 3.01 0.17
CA THR A 155 4.30 3.96 -0.26
C THR A 155 4.29 4.06 -1.77
N MET A 156 4.22 5.29 -2.28
CA MET A 156 4.41 5.62 -3.68
C MET A 156 5.56 6.62 -3.77
N ILE A 157 6.57 6.31 -4.57
CA ILE A 157 7.74 7.15 -4.77
C ILE A 157 7.91 7.43 -6.26
N GLU A 158 7.97 8.71 -6.62
CA GLU A 158 8.34 9.13 -7.96
C GLU A 158 9.82 8.81 -8.21
N ALA A 159 10.07 7.81 -9.03
CA ALA A 159 11.41 7.30 -9.29
C ALA A 159 11.94 7.81 -10.63
N SER A 160 13.21 8.19 -10.63
CA SER A 160 13.97 8.56 -11.83
C SER A 160 15.32 7.85 -11.83
N ASN A 161 15.32 6.51 -11.82
CA ASN A 161 16.51 5.67 -11.96
C ASN A 161 16.11 4.23 -12.31
N PRO A 162 17.03 3.38 -12.80
CA PRO A 162 16.75 1.99 -13.18
C PRO A 162 16.27 1.06 -12.04
N TRP A 163 16.09 1.55 -10.81
CA TRP A 163 15.86 0.70 -9.64
C TRP A 163 14.42 0.81 -9.14
N GLU A 164 13.71 -0.32 -9.11
CA GLU A 164 12.26 -0.38 -8.88
C GLU A 164 11.84 -0.40 -7.40
N TRP A 165 12.77 -0.46 -6.44
CA TRP A 165 12.47 -0.87 -5.05
C TRP A 165 12.44 0.24 -4.00
N TRP A 166 12.35 1.51 -4.40
CA TRP A 166 12.30 2.62 -3.44
C TRP A 166 11.12 2.52 -2.47
N ALA A 167 9.93 2.22 -2.98
CA ALA A 167 8.74 2.09 -2.13
C ALA A 167 8.88 0.95 -1.10
N PRO A 168 9.29 -0.28 -1.49
CA PRO A 168 9.61 -1.33 -0.51
C PRO A 168 10.64 -0.93 0.56
N TYR A 169 11.71 -0.23 0.21
CA TYR A 169 12.69 0.26 1.20
C TYR A 169 12.09 1.27 2.17
N ALA A 170 11.27 2.21 1.68
CA ALA A 170 10.60 3.18 2.52
C ALA A 170 9.62 2.50 3.50
N ALA A 171 8.82 1.55 3.01
CA ALA A 171 7.93 0.78 3.87
C ALA A 171 8.69 -0.05 4.91
N ASN A 172 9.83 -0.65 4.54
CA ASN A 172 10.68 -1.40 5.47
C ASN A 172 11.19 -0.53 6.64
N VAL A 173 11.58 0.72 6.36
CA VAL A 173 11.96 1.71 7.38
C VAL A 173 10.76 2.04 8.29
N ILE A 174 9.58 2.25 7.71
CA ILE A 174 8.35 2.55 8.46
C ILE A 174 7.99 1.39 9.39
N PHE A 175 7.99 0.15 8.89
CA PHE A 175 7.71 -1.03 9.70
C PHE A 175 8.73 -1.19 10.84
N GLN A 176 10.02 -1.01 10.55
CA GLN A 176 11.06 -1.05 11.57
C GLN A 176 10.78 -0.01 12.67
N GLY A 177 10.57 1.26 12.31
CA GLY A 177 10.30 2.33 13.27
C GLY A 177 9.03 2.09 14.08
N ALA A 178 7.93 1.69 13.42
CA ALA A 178 6.64 1.45 14.05
C ALA A 178 6.68 0.35 15.11
N PHE A 179 7.38 -0.76 14.84
CA PHE A 179 7.40 -1.92 15.74
C PHE A 179 8.56 -1.93 16.74
N THR A 180 9.59 -1.08 16.58
CA THR A 180 10.68 -0.96 17.57
C THR A 180 10.68 0.36 18.33
N GLY A 181 9.85 1.34 17.94
CA GLY A 181 9.88 2.70 18.50
C GLY A 181 11.13 3.49 18.15
N GLN A 182 11.86 3.09 17.10
CA GLN A 182 13.06 3.79 16.63
C GLN A 182 12.65 5.04 15.84
N ASP A 183 13.45 6.11 15.94
CA ASP A 183 13.35 7.22 15.01
C ASP A 183 13.71 6.81 13.58
N ALA A 184 13.40 7.66 12.60
CA ALA A 184 13.56 7.35 11.19
C ALA A 184 15.02 7.02 10.80
N GLU A 185 16.00 7.74 11.35
CA GLU A 185 17.42 7.52 11.04
C GLU A 185 17.92 6.19 11.60
N SER A 186 17.57 5.90 12.85
CA SER A 186 17.91 4.66 13.54
C SER A 186 17.25 3.46 12.87
N ALA A 187 15.96 3.58 12.53
CA ALA A 187 15.21 2.56 11.81
C ALA A 187 15.84 2.28 10.44
N ALA A 188 16.14 3.31 9.66
CA ALA A 188 16.76 3.15 8.35
C ALA A 188 18.13 2.48 8.44
N LYS A 189 18.98 2.92 9.38
CA LYS A 189 20.27 2.31 9.63
C LYS A 189 20.13 0.83 10.01
N ALA A 190 19.16 0.48 10.86
CA ALA A 190 18.91 -0.89 11.27
C ALA A 190 18.54 -1.82 10.11
N VAL A 191 17.84 -1.30 9.09
CA VAL A 191 17.48 -2.06 7.89
C VAL A 191 18.43 -1.86 6.70
N GLY A 192 19.57 -1.21 6.91
CA GLY A 192 20.60 -1.02 5.89
C GLY A 192 20.27 0.05 4.84
N VAL A 193 19.32 0.94 5.13
CA VAL A 193 18.97 2.10 4.30
C VAL A 193 19.69 3.33 4.82
N ASN A 194 20.36 4.07 3.93
CA ASN A 194 21.03 5.33 4.30
C ASN A 194 20.14 6.52 3.91
N LEU A 195 19.60 7.24 4.90
CA LEU A 195 18.79 8.44 4.68
C LEU A 195 19.64 9.72 4.46
N GLN A 196 20.95 9.70 4.73
CA GLN A 196 21.81 10.87 4.52
C GLN A 196 22.27 10.99 3.07
N GLY A 197 21.76 12.03 2.39
CA GLY A 197 22.17 12.46 1.05
C GLY A 197 20.95 12.71 0.18
N SER A 198 20.92 13.84 -0.54
CA SER A 198 19.84 14.30 -1.43
C SER A 198 19.44 13.34 -2.56
N LEU A 199 19.99 12.13 -2.59
CA LEU A 199 19.57 10.98 -3.37
C LEU A 199 19.96 9.77 -2.51
N LEU A 200 18.97 9.00 -2.08
CA LEU A 200 19.20 7.66 -1.53
C LEU A 200 20.09 6.90 -2.53
N ARG A 201 21.36 6.70 -2.20
CA ARG A 201 22.28 5.86 -2.97
C ARG A 201 22.76 4.76 -2.03
N ARG A 202 22.51 3.51 -2.39
CA ARG A 202 23.16 2.37 -1.74
C ARG A 202 24.66 2.46 -2.06
N LYS A 203 25.53 2.22 -1.07
CA LYS A 203 26.96 1.99 -1.33
C LYS A 203 27.07 0.81 -2.29
N ALA A 204 27.71 1.04 -3.43
CA ALA A 204 28.12 -0.03 -4.33
C ALA A 204 29.19 -0.88 -3.61
N GLU A 205 28.99 -2.20 -3.62
CA GLU A 205 30.07 -3.18 -3.55
C GLU A 205 30.68 -3.36 -4.94
#